data_AF-A0A3E2NG79-F1
#
_entry.id   AF-A0A3E2NG79-F1
#
_cell.length_a   1.000
_cell.length_b   1.000
_cell.length_c   1.000
_cell.angle_alpha   90.00
_cell.angle_beta   90.00
_cell.angle_gamma   90.00
#
_symmetry.space_group_name_H-M   'P 1'
#
loop_
_entity.id
_entity.type
_entity.pdbx_description
1 polymer ?
#
loop_
_entity_poly.entity_id
_entity_poly.type
_entity_poly.pdbx_seq_one_letter_code
_entity_poly.pdbx_strand_id
1 'polypeptide(L)'
;MEYLEQVHLFATKWIEKFRDQKISYIELVDHYLADDCQALGFQMDCGHAFSEKYGDAASSCDALNRIIDEVTDIKLLGSAIYSQWRYFNHWAYDAAAILNTENRSWFIQALSRLALLSGENPFLFKGELRKIRLVSNRLGYGPCPEPDEEVEQHITLNAEGQVWFSSYVFGQRRDGRYEKAYSQNLKIDKAASDKIFSAFAEYFSNGYDEVFATDIGNWNMELTNTAGKVYKFSGSLCSSFEVDGIDLSDLLRDSLKMPDLYAFDGNNKPDMVNRIEVNYHRITKIKPKVPISEHAEYAVWDYTESLIVDRESESIEHIQNIGSGCSVSRKYKVEGGVESLLEDMDAESIFDHIEGNPENVVVDPLETIDYTIKVISQKGNEKLIQGTYDKKGLPDDWAEFMESVFEFMSFYGWGEIMNPSVYGKVRRCDNDIIYCSVEFEDGCKSYYYISDDDSIQVGDFVIVPAGKDNHEAVVEVVKKEYFAEENVPLPMDKTKHIIRKCTDADFDLPDDKPV
;
A
#
# COMPACT_ATOMS: atom_id res chain seq x y z
N MET A 1 18.58 -13.70 41.08
CA MET A 1 17.36 -12.88 41.10
C MET A 1 17.70 -11.40 40.98
N GLU A 2 18.61 -10.88 41.81
CA GLU A 2 18.99 -9.45 41.82
C GLU A 2 19.50 -8.90 40.47
N TYR A 3 20.32 -9.65 39.72
CA TYR A 3 20.80 -9.20 38.40
C TYR A 3 19.67 -9.00 37.36
N LEU A 4 18.75 -9.97 37.23
CA LEU A 4 17.66 -9.88 36.26
C LEU A 4 16.69 -8.75 36.62
N GLU A 5 16.45 -8.53 37.91
CA GLU A 5 15.66 -7.40 38.39
C GLU A 5 16.30 -6.06 38.04
N GLN A 6 17.62 -5.91 38.22
CA GLN A 6 18.35 -4.70 37.82
C GLN A 6 18.31 -4.47 36.30
N VAL A 7 18.50 -5.52 35.50
CA VAL A 7 18.35 -5.45 34.03
C VAL A 7 16.94 -5.04 33.64
N HIS A 8 15.93 -5.57 34.33
CA HIS A 8 14.52 -5.25 34.08
C HIS A 8 14.19 -3.79 34.39
N LEU A 9 14.69 -3.26 35.52
CA LEU A 9 14.55 -1.86 35.89
C LEU A 9 15.24 -0.93 34.91
N PHE A 10 16.45 -1.30 34.45
CA PHE A 10 17.16 -0.58 33.40
C PHE A 10 16.34 -0.53 32.10
N ALA A 11 15.90 -1.69 31.60
CA ALA A 11 15.15 -1.75 30.35
C ALA A 11 13.87 -0.90 30.44
N THR A 12 13.10 -1.04 31.51
CA THR A 12 11.84 -0.30 31.71
C THR A 12 12.06 1.21 31.78
N LYS A 13 13.05 1.66 32.55
CA LYS A 13 13.42 3.09 32.67
C LYS A 13 13.74 3.71 31.31
N TRP A 14 14.55 3.02 30.51
CA TRP A 14 15.00 3.57 29.24
C TRP A 14 13.92 3.49 28.16
N ILE A 15 13.07 2.45 28.15
CA ILE A 15 11.91 2.42 27.24
C ILE A 15 10.98 3.60 27.51
N GLU A 16 10.68 3.92 28.77
CA GLU A 16 9.84 5.08 29.10
C GLU A 16 10.42 6.39 28.53
N LYS A 17 11.74 6.59 28.65
CA LYS A 17 12.43 7.74 28.03
C LYS A 17 12.35 7.72 26.52
N PHE A 18 12.62 6.58 25.89
CA PHE A 18 12.54 6.45 24.43
C PHE A 18 11.10 6.52 23.90
N ARG A 19 10.07 6.32 24.71
CA ARG A 19 8.66 6.52 24.31
C ARG A 19 8.14 7.93 24.53
N ASP A 20 8.79 8.73 25.37
CA ASP A 20 8.38 10.12 25.61
C ASP A 20 8.62 11.00 24.38
N GLN A 21 7.56 11.27 23.62
CA GLN A 21 7.61 12.08 22.39
C GLN A 21 8.17 13.50 22.62
N LYS A 22 8.09 14.04 23.84
CA LYS A 22 8.54 15.40 24.16
C LYS A 22 9.98 15.42 24.69
N ILE A 23 10.63 14.26 24.81
CA ILE A 23 11.98 14.18 25.33
C ILE A 23 12.96 14.93 24.44
N SER A 24 13.86 15.70 25.05
CA SER A 24 14.99 16.27 24.32
C SER A 24 15.99 15.15 23.99
N TYR A 25 16.55 15.15 22.78
CA TYR A 25 17.61 14.19 22.42
C TYR A 25 18.79 14.25 23.41
N ILE A 26 19.05 15.41 24.01
CA ILE A 26 20.09 15.64 25.02
C ILE A 26 19.92 14.66 26.19
N GLU A 27 18.69 14.44 26.65
CA GLU A 27 18.39 13.53 27.77
C GLU A 27 18.58 12.05 27.43
N LEU A 28 18.59 11.71 26.13
CA LEU A 28 18.85 10.36 25.64
C LEU A 28 20.33 10.12 25.40
N VAL A 29 21.07 11.13 24.91
CA VAL A 29 22.51 10.99 24.61
C VAL A 29 23.42 11.37 25.78
N ASP A 30 22.90 11.75 26.95
CA ASP A 30 23.72 12.03 28.14
C ASP A 30 24.34 10.75 28.75
N HIS A 31 25.36 10.89 29.59
CA HIS A 31 26.18 9.79 30.11
C HIS A 31 25.40 8.74 30.93
N TYR A 32 24.18 9.05 31.40
CA TYR A 32 23.42 8.17 32.28
C TYR A 32 23.13 6.79 31.69
N LEU A 33 22.93 6.65 30.38
CA LEU A 33 22.73 5.33 29.77
C LEU A 33 24.00 4.50 29.87
N ALA A 34 25.15 5.11 29.59
CA ALA A 34 26.45 4.46 29.72
C ALA A 34 26.73 4.00 31.15
N ASP A 35 26.45 4.86 32.14
CA ASP A 35 26.66 4.53 33.54
C ASP A 35 25.80 3.34 33.98
N ASP A 36 24.53 3.33 33.58
CA ASP A 36 23.62 2.21 33.86
C ASP A 36 24.09 0.92 33.16
N CYS A 37 24.51 1.00 31.89
CA CYS A 37 25.04 -0.16 31.15
C CYS A 37 26.31 -0.73 31.80
N GLN A 38 27.24 0.14 32.21
CA GLN A 38 28.48 -0.25 32.90
C GLN A 38 28.19 -0.91 34.24
N ALA A 39 27.23 -0.40 35.01
CA ALA A 39 26.81 -0.99 36.30
C ALA A 39 26.27 -2.42 36.13
N LEU A 40 25.62 -2.71 34.99
CA LEU A 40 25.11 -4.04 34.64
C LEU A 40 26.16 -4.95 33.97
N GLY A 41 27.37 -4.44 33.73
CA GLY A 41 28.46 -5.16 33.09
C GLY A 41 28.31 -5.37 31.58
N PHE A 42 27.43 -4.61 30.92
CA PHE A 42 27.34 -4.60 29.46
C PHE A 42 28.61 -3.97 28.86
N GLN A 43 29.06 -4.53 27.74
CA GLN A 43 30.31 -4.10 27.11
C GLN A 43 30.01 -3.14 25.97
N MET A 44 30.77 -2.04 25.90
CA MET A 44 30.80 -1.21 24.70
C MET A 44 31.86 -1.80 23.78
N ASP A 45 31.43 -2.69 22.90
CA ASP A 45 32.25 -3.45 21.96
C ASP A 45 32.11 -2.93 20.52
N CYS A 46 31.59 -1.72 20.36
CA CYS A 46 31.26 -1.11 19.07
C CYS A 46 30.25 -1.93 18.24
N GLY A 47 29.49 -2.83 18.87
CA GLY A 47 28.48 -3.67 18.22
C GLY A 47 29.05 -4.93 17.59
N HIS A 48 30.36 -5.18 17.68
CA HIS A 48 31.03 -6.26 16.98
C HIS A 48 30.44 -7.64 17.28
N ALA A 49 30.22 -7.98 18.56
CA ALA A 49 29.72 -9.31 18.91
C ALA A 49 28.27 -9.53 18.44
N PHE A 50 27.45 -8.48 18.45
CA PHE A 50 26.07 -8.57 17.99
C PHE A 50 26.02 -8.68 16.45
N SER A 51 26.79 -7.86 15.74
CA SER A 51 26.90 -7.90 14.27
C SER A 51 27.49 -9.21 13.75
N GLU A 52 28.45 -9.81 14.44
CA GLU A 52 29.00 -11.12 14.04
C GLU A 52 27.93 -12.21 14.02
N LYS A 53 26.94 -12.11 14.92
CA LYS A 53 25.87 -13.11 15.05
C LYS A 53 24.63 -12.79 14.23
N TYR A 54 24.24 -11.52 14.14
CA TYR A 54 22.96 -11.09 13.58
C TYR A 54 23.10 -10.05 12.44
N GLY A 55 24.32 -9.78 11.98
CA GLY A 55 24.60 -8.88 10.85
C GLY A 55 24.09 -7.46 11.08
N ASP A 56 23.32 -6.96 10.11
CA ASP A 56 22.82 -5.58 10.07
C ASP A 56 21.78 -5.29 11.17
N ALA A 57 21.27 -6.30 11.87
CA ALA A 57 20.36 -6.12 13.01
C ALA A 57 20.97 -5.31 14.17
N ALA A 58 22.30 -5.13 14.19
CA ALA A 58 22.97 -4.27 15.16
C ALA A 58 22.59 -2.78 15.03
N SER A 59 22.14 -2.35 13.85
CA SER A 59 21.81 -0.95 13.58
C SER A 59 20.55 -0.72 12.74
N SER A 60 20.02 -1.74 12.06
CA SER A 60 18.78 -1.65 11.28
C SER A 60 17.59 -2.15 12.09
N CYS A 61 16.55 -1.32 12.20
CA CYS A 61 15.31 -1.65 12.91
C CYS A 61 14.58 -2.83 12.25
N ASP A 62 14.48 -2.81 10.92
CA ASP A 62 13.81 -3.89 10.16
C ASP A 62 14.54 -5.22 10.29
N ALA A 63 15.88 -5.20 10.21
CA ALA A 63 16.69 -6.40 10.39
C ALA A 63 16.56 -6.94 11.82
N LEU A 64 16.54 -6.06 12.84
CA LEU A 64 16.32 -6.46 14.22
C LEU A 64 14.94 -7.09 14.41
N ASN A 65 13.88 -6.48 13.87
CA ASN A 65 12.51 -6.96 13.99
C ASN A 65 12.37 -8.42 13.50
N ARG A 66 13.03 -8.76 12.38
CA ARG A 66 13.00 -10.12 11.81
C ARG A 66 13.63 -11.19 12.71
N ILE A 67 14.56 -10.82 13.60
CA ILE A 67 15.34 -11.75 14.43
C ILE A 67 15.11 -11.59 15.93
N ILE A 68 14.30 -10.61 16.36
CA ILE A 68 14.22 -10.19 17.77
C ILE A 68 13.81 -11.34 18.70
N ASP A 69 12.98 -12.25 18.23
CA ASP A 69 12.53 -13.42 18.99
C ASP A 69 13.60 -14.50 19.16
N GLU A 70 14.61 -14.52 18.29
CA GLU A 70 15.76 -15.41 18.38
C GLU A 70 16.84 -14.88 19.35
N VAL A 71 16.80 -13.58 19.66
CA VAL A 71 17.72 -12.95 20.61
C VAL A 71 17.35 -13.35 22.03
N THR A 72 18.15 -14.21 22.63
CA THR A 72 17.92 -14.76 23.98
C THR A 72 19.04 -14.40 24.97
N ASP A 73 20.18 -13.90 24.48
CA ASP A 73 21.32 -13.53 25.31
C ASP A 73 21.21 -12.07 25.81
N ILE A 74 20.89 -11.93 27.10
CA ILE A 74 20.75 -10.65 27.80
C ILE A 74 22.02 -9.81 27.74
N LYS A 75 23.20 -10.42 27.90
CA LYS A 75 24.47 -9.68 27.93
C LYS A 75 24.83 -9.18 26.53
N LEU A 76 24.61 -10.01 25.52
CA LEU A 76 24.84 -9.66 24.12
C LEU A 76 23.92 -8.50 23.69
N LEU A 77 22.62 -8.61 23.97
CA LEU A 77 21.65 -7.55 23.63
C LEU A 77 21.89 -6.25 24.42
N GLY A 78 22.17 -6.34 25.73
CA GLY A 78 22.52 -5.18 26.54
C GLY A 78 23.79 -4.47 26.05
N SER A 79 24.79 -5.23 25.59
CA SER A 79 26.01 -4.70 24.97
C SER A 79 25.74 -4.04 23.61
N ALA A 80 24.86 -4.63 22.80
CA ALA A 80 24.42 -4.02 21.54
C ALA A 80 23.72 -2.67 21.76
N ILE A 81 22.80 -2.58 22.74
CA ILE A 81 22.14 -1.33 23.12
C ILE A 81 23.17 -0.29 23.54
N TYR A 82 24.15 -0.67 24.35
CA TYR A 82 25.19 0.25 24.79
C TYR A 82 26.04 0.76 23.61
N SER A 83 26.45 -0.15 22.73
CA SER A 83 27.24 0.17 21.53
C SER A 83 26.47 1.07 20.55
N GLN A 84 25.19 0.78 20.30
CA GLN A 84 24.37 1.59 19.41
C GLN A 84 24.09 2.99 20.00
N TRP A 85 23.85 3.08 21.31
CA TRP A 85 23.76 4.39 21.97
C TRP A 85 25.08 5.17 21.85
N ARG A 86 26.22 4.50 22.01
CA ARG A 86 27.54 5.13 21.94
C ARG A 86 27.80 5.73 20.56
N TYR A 87 27.29 5.10 19.50
CA TYR A 87 27.33 5.66 18.15
C TYR A 87 26.66 7.04 18.11
N PHE A 88 25.43 7.21 18.60
CA PHE A 88 24.76 8.51 18.59
C PHE A 88 25.38 9.54 19.53
N ASN A 89 25.95 9.09 20.65
CA ASN A 89 26.61 9.96 21.61
C ASN A 89 28.00 10.45 21.14
N HIS A 90 28.72 9.73 20.28
CA HIS A 90 30.12 10.06 19.94
C HIS A 90 30.49 10.08 18.45
N TRP A 91 29.78 9.35 17.59
CA TRP A 91 30.18 9.13 16.20
C TRP A 91 29.18 9.63 15.17
N ALA A 92 27.89 9.69 15.51
CA ALA A 92 26.89 10.27 14.65
C ALA A 92 27.23 11.74 14.35
N TYR A 93 27.05 12.14 13.10
CA TYR A 93 27.23 13.52 12.67
C TYR A 93 26.25 14.46 13.41
N ASP A 94 25.02 13.98 13.63
CA ASP A 94 24.01 14.64 14.43
C ASP A 94 23.48 13.69 15.50
N ALA A 95 23.70 14.03 16.76
CA ALA A 95 23.21 13.25 17.91
C ALA A 95 21.68 13.27 18.01
N ALA A 96 21.00 14.28 17.44
CA ALA A 96 19.54 14.33 17.40
C ALA A 96 18.95 13.22 16.52
N ALA A 97 19.74 12.61 15.63
CA ALA A 97 19.32 11.49 14.80
C ALA A 97 18.90 10.26 15.63
N ILE A 98 19.26 10.17 16.91
CA ILE A 98 18.75 9.13 17.82
C ILE A 98 17.22 9.16 17.96
N LEU A 99 16.59 10.32 17.73
CA LEU A 99 15.14 10.51 17.75
C LEU A 99 14.46 10.17 16.43
N ASN A 100 15.22 9.95 15.35
CA ASN A 100 14.64 9.55 14.06
C ASN A 100 13.87 8.24 14.23
N THR A 101 12.75 8.11 13.51
CA THR A 101 11.79 7.01 13.65
C THR A 101 12.45 5.64 13.65
N GLU A 102 13.35 5.37 12.70
CA GLU A 102 14.06 4.08 12.60
C GLU A 102 14.96 3.81 13.82
N ASN A 103 15.78 4.79 14.22
CA ASN A 103 16.72 4.65 15.33
C ASN A 103 16.01 4.50 16.67
N ARG A 104 14.98 5.33 16.88
CA ARG A 104 14.16 5.32 18.08
C ARG A 104 13.42 3.99 18.23
N SER A 105 12.84 3.49 17.14
CA SER A 105 12.16 2.18 17.09
C SER A 105 13.12 1.04 17.42
N TRP A 106 14.35 1.08 16.89
CA TRP A 106 15.38 0.08 17.20
C TRP A 106 15.66 0.00 18.72
N PHE A 107 15.82 1.15 19.41
CA PHE A 107 16.03 1.15 20.86
C PHE A 107 14.83 0.61 21.63
N ILE A 108 13.61 1.01 21.26
CA ILE A 108 12.38 0.54 21.90
C ILE A 108 12.25 -0.98 21.73
N GLN A 109 12.51 -1.52 20.54
CA GLN A 109 12.47 -2.96 20.27
C GLN A 109 13.53 -3.72 21.09
N ALA A 110 14.79 -3.29 21.02
CA ALA A 110 15.90 -3.93 21.74
C ALA A 110 15.69 -3.91 23.25
N LEU A 111 15.29 -2.77 23.82
CA LEU A 111 15.02 -2.65 25.25
C LEU A 111 13.77 -3.46 25.64
N SER A 112 12.71 -3.47 24.82
CA SER A 112 11.49 -4.25 25.11
C SER A 112 11.79 -5.75 25.16
N ARG A 113 12.64 -6.23 24.25
CA ARG A 113 13.13 -7.60 24.29
C ARG A 113 13.98 -7.86 25.52
N LEU A 114 14.85 -6.93 25.89
CA LEU A 114 15.65 -7.03 27.12
C LEU A 114 14.75 -7.12 28.37
N ALA A 115 13.69 -6.30 28.45
CA ALA A 115 12.71 -6.32 29.52
C ALA A 115 11.95 -7.65 29.60
N LEU A 116 11.61 -8.25 28.45
CA LEU A 116 10.97 -9.57 28.35
C LEU A 116 11.89 -10.69 28.82
N LEU A 117 13.17 -10.65 28.46
CA LEU A 117 14.15 -11.66 28.87
C LEU A 117 14.49 -11.58 30.36
N SER A 118 14.35 -10.40 30.97
CA SER A 118 14.72 -10.16 32.37
C SER A 118 13.53 -10.13 33.34
N GLY A 119 12.29 -10.09 32.85
CA GLY A 119 11.09 -9.96 33.67
C GLY A 119 9.78 -9.91 32.88
N GLU A 120 8.76 -9.23 33.41
CA GLU A 120 7.50 -9.01 32.69
C GLU A 120 7.63 -7.79 31.80
N ASN A 121 7.47 -7.91 30.47
CA ASN A 121 7.35 -6.74 29.61
C ASN A 121 6.16 -5.84 30.09
N PRO A 122 6.40 -4.62 30.61
CA PRO A 122 5.35 -3.76 31.13
C PRO A 122 4.59 -3.02 30.01
N PHE A 123 5.03 -3.19 28.77
CA PHE A 123 4.49 -2.51 27.59
C PHE A 123 3.58 -3.39 26.75
N LEU A 124 3.37 -4.65 27.15
CA LEU A 124 2.36 -5.53 26.60
C LEU A 124 1.22 -5.63 27.60
N PHE A 125 -0.01 -5.51 27.12
CA PHE A 125 -1.18 -5.71 27.96
C PHE A 125 -1.23 -7.17 28.45
N LYS A 126 -1.50 -7.38 29.74
CA LYS A 126 -1.69 -8.71 30.33
C LYS A 126 -2.85 -8.76 31.32
N GLY A 127 -3.57 -9.87 31.26
CA GLY A 127 -4.71 -10.18 32.11
C GLY A 127 -6.03 -9.81 31.44
N GLU A 128 -7.11 -9.77 32.22
CA GLU A 128 -8.43 -9.41 31.73
C GLU A 128 -8.63 -7.88 31.81
N LEU A 129 -9.06 -7.26 30.71
CA LEU A 129 -9.24 -5.81 30.63
C LEU A 129 -10.48 -5.35 31.40
N ARG A 130 -10.32 -4.32 32.23
CA ARG A 130 -11.38 -3.77 33.09
C ARG A 130 -11.75 -2.32 32.75
N LYS A 131 -10.78 -1.53 32.30
CA LYS A 131 -10.98 -0.13 31.95
C LYS A 131 -10.06 0.31 30.82
N ILE A 132 -10.60 1.10 29.90
CA ILE A 132 -9.89 1.78 28.83
C ILE A 132 -10.01 3.28 29.09
N ARG A 133 -8.91 4.02 29.00
CA ARG A 133 -8.91 5.48 28.93
C ARG A 133 -8.06 5.93 27.75
N LEU A 134 -8.65 6.68 26.84
CA LEU A 134 -7.98 7.21 25.64
C LEU A 134 -8.08 8.73 25.66
N VAL A 135 -6.96 9.39 25.39
CA VAL A 135 -6.84 10.84 25.25
C VAL A 135 -6.22 11.11 23.90
N SER A 136 -6.97 11.77 23.01
CA SER A 136 -6.55 12.05 21.63
C SER A 136 -6.46 13.55 21.45
N ASN A 137 -5.33 14.05 20.94
CA ASN A 137 -5.04 15.47 20.78
C ASN A 137 -4.59 15.73 19.34
N ARG A 138 -5.37 16.52 18.59
CA ARG A 138 -5.14 16.75 17.15
C ARG A 138 -4.17 17.88 16.82
N LEU A 139 -3.49 18.46 17.82
CA LEU A 139 -2.50 19.51 17.55
C LEU A 139 -1.26 18.92 16.88
N GLY A 140 -1.03 19.34 15.64
CA GLY A 140 0.17 19.06 14.87
C GLY A 140 0.93 20.32 14.49
N TYR A 141 1.80 20.19 13.50
CA TYR A 141 2.46 21.34 12.86
C TYR A 141 1.46 22.10 12.01
N GLY A 142 1.29 23.40 12.26
CA GLY A 142 0.31 24.20 11.55
C GLY A 142 0.04 25.55 12.19
N PRO A 143 -0.92 26.32 11.64
CA PRO A 143 -1.37 27.55 12.28
C PRO A 143 -1.93 27.27 13.67
N CYS A 144 -1.83 28.27 14.56
CA CYS A 144 -2.46 28.20 15.87
C CYS A 144 -3.99 28.01 15.69
N PRO A 145 -4.60 27.01 16.33
CA PRO A 145 -6.05 26.82 16.31
C PRO A 145 -6.79 28.05 16.84
N GLU A 146 -8.03 28.23 16.38
CA GLU A 146 -8.92 29.24 16.94
C GLU A 146 -9.37 28.85 18.37
N PRO A 147 -9.69 29.82 19.25
CA PRO A 147 -10.00 29.52 20.65
C PRO A 147 -11.17 28.55 20.88
N ASP A 148 -12.13 28.49 19.96
CA ASP A 148 -13.31 27.61 19.99
C ASP A 148 -13.12 26.31 19.21
N GLU A 149 -11.96 26.11 18.59
CA GLU A 149 -11.64 24.89 17.85
C GLU A 149 -11.38 23.73 18.83
N GLU A 150 -12.05 22.59 18.60
CA GLU A 150 -11.84 21.37 19.38
C GLU A 150 -10.47 20.77 19.05
N VAL A 151 -9.66 20.51 20.09
CA VAL A 151 -8.27 20.07 19.94
C VAL A 151 -7.96 18.78 20.69
N GLU A 152 -8.77 18.41 21.67
CA GLU A 152 -8.52 17.22 22.49
C GLU A 152 -9.82 16.55 22.95
N GLN A 153 -9.84 15.22 22.94
CA GLN A 153 -10.96 14.38 23.38
C GLN A 153 -10.47 13.36 24.41
N HIS A 154 -11.23 13.18 25.48
CA HIS A 154 -10.97 12.14 26.48
C HIS A 154 -12.15 11.17 26.49
N ILE A 155 -11.86 9.88 26.31
CA ILE A 155 -12.81 8.78 26.43
C ILE A 155 -12.37 7.88 27.57
N THR A 156 -13.30 7.44 28.40
CA THR A 156 -13.08 6.37 29.37
C THR A 156 -14.22 5.38 29.28
N LEU A 157 -13.91 4.09 29.15
CA LEU A 157 -14.86 2.99 29.15
C LEU A 157 -14.52 1.99 30.26
N ASN A 158 -15.53 1.39 30.88
CA ASN A 158 -15.36 0.23 31.75
C ASN A 158 -16.03 -1.03 31.18
N ALA A 159 -15.67 -2.18 31.74
CA ALA A 159 -16.20 -3.48 31.32
C ALA A 159 -17.72 -3.62 31.51
N GLU A 160 -18.37 -2.73 32.27
CA GLU A 160 -19.83 -2.68 32.43
C GLU A 160 -20.53 -1.85 31.33
N GLY A 161 -19.79 -1.33 30.35
CA GLY A 161 -20.30 -0.56 29.22
C GLY A 161 -20.61 0.90 29.56
N GLN A 162 -20.14 1.42 30.70
CA GLN A 162 -20.27 2.84 31.04
C GLN A 162 -19.14 3.62 30.36
N VAL A 163 -19.51 4.73 29.72
CA VAL A 163 -18.62 5.56 28.94
C VAL A 163 -18.69 6.99 29.45
N TRP A 164 -17.54 7.59 29.68
CA TRP A 164 -17.36 9.00 30.00
C TRP A 164 -16.59 9.66 28.87
N PHE A 165 -17.20 10.67 28.26
CA PHE A 165 -16.59 11.45 27.20
C PHE A 165 -16.48 12.92 27.62
N SER A 166 -15.39 13.57 27.26
CA SER A 166 -15.26 15.02 27.32
C SER A 166 -14.41 15.54 26.17
N SER A 167 -14.83 16.64 25.58
CA SER A 167 -14.03 17.37 24.60
C SER A 167 -13.52 18.70 25.13
N TYR A 168 -12.43 19.15 24.54
CA TYR A 168 -11.68 20.31 24.95
C TYR A 168 -11.31 21.15 23.73
N VAL A 169 -11.58 22.45 23.82
CA VAL A 169 -11.19 23.45 22.83
C VAL A 169 -9.89 24.12 23.20
N PHE A 170 -9.20 24.70 22.22
CA PHE A 170 -7.92 25.36 22.41
C PHE A 170 -7.96 26.40 23.55
N GLY A 171 -9.07 27.15 23.61
CA GLY A 171 -9.35 28.13 24.66
C GLY A 171 -8.52 29.41 24.52
N GLN A 172 -8.72 30.34 25.46
CA GLN A 172 -7.97 31.61 25.49
C GLN A 172 -6.89 31.63 26.58
N ARG A 173 -6.70 30.52 27.28
CA ARG A 173 -5.80 30.45 28.42
C ARG A 173 -4.35 30.41 27.98
N ARG A 174 -3.54 31.28 28.60
CA ARG A 174 -2.10 31.35 28.37
C ARG A 174 -1.29 30.36 29.22
N ASP A 175 -1.96 29.52 30.02
CA ASP A 175 -1.33 28.52 30.90
C ASP A 175 -1.13 27.16 30.21
N GLY A 176 -1.46 27.04 28.93
CA GLY A 176 -1.32 25.82 28.13
C GLY A 176 -2.37 24.76 28.44
N ARG A 177 -3.43 25.08 29.20
CA ARG A 177 -4.54 24.15 29.48
C ARG A 177 -5.73 24.44 28.58
N TYR A 178 -6.21 23.39 27.91
CA TYR A 178 -7.43 23.45 27.11
C TYR A 178 -8.67 23.68 27.97
N GLU A 179 -9.68 24.29 27.38
CA GLU A 179 -10.96 24.56 28.03
C GLU A 179 -11.95 23.45 27.68
N LYS A 180 -12.58 22.86 28.71
CA LYS A 180 -13.56 21.81 28.49
C LYS A 180 -14.79 22.40 27.79
N ALA A 181 -15.07 21.96 26.57
CA ALA A 181 -16.21 22.41 25.78
C ALA A 181 -17.50 21.70 26.20
N TYR A 182 -17.50 20.36 26.17
CA TYR A 182 -18.63 19.58 26.67
C TYR A 182 -18.20 18.23 27.27
N SER A 183 -19.15 17.58 27.93
CA SER A 183 -19.01 16.17 28.32
C SER A 183 -20.34 15.47 28.32
N GLN A 184 -20.29 14.17 28.08
CA GLN A 184 -21.43 13.29 28.14
C GLN A 184 -21.03 11.96 28.78
N ASN A 185 -22.01 11.35 29.44
CA ASN A 185 -21.89 9.98 29.92
C ASN A 185 -22.93 9.16 29.20
N LEU A 186 -22.54 8.02 28.66
CA LEU A 186 -23.43 7.11 27.96
C LEU A 186 -23.21 5.68 28.43
N LYS A 187 -24.14 4.81 28.08
CA LYS A 187 -24.05 3.39 28.35
C LYS A 187 -24.29 2.63 27.07
N ILE A 188 -23.33 1.79 26.70
CA ILE A 188 -23.45 0.86 25.58
C ILE A 188 -23.93 -0.50 26.06
N ASP A 189 -24.45 -1.30 25.15
CA ASP A 189 -24.81 -2.68 25.47
C ASP A 189 -23.56 -3.52 25.77
N LYS A 190 -23.80 -4.63 26.47
CA LYS A 190 -22.72 -5.51 26.94
C LYS A 190 -21.97 -6.17 25.78
N ALA A 191 -22.65 -6.48 24.67
CA ALA A 191 -22.00 -7.12 23.52
C ALA A 191 -21.03 -6.15 22.82
N ALA A 192 -21.43 -4.89 22.62
CA ALA A 192 -20.55 -3.84 22.10
C ALA A 192 -19.34 -3.61 23.03
N SER A 193 -19.58 -3.54 24.35
CA SER A 193 -18.51 -3.42 25.34
C SER A 193 -17.53 -4.60 25.30
N ASP A 194 -18.04 -5.83 25.22
CA ASP A 194 -17.20 -7.03 25.19
C ASP A 194 -16.40 -7.12 23.89
N LYS A 195 -16.98 -6.68 22.76
CA LYS A 195 -16.29 -6.59 21.47
C LYS A 195 -15.11 -5.60 21.53
N ILE A 196 -15.34 -4.37 22.01
CA ILE A 196 -14.26 -3.37 22.19
C ILE A 196 -13.16 -3.92 23.09
N PHE A 197 -13.54 -4.48 24.24
CA PHE A 197 -12.56 -4.92 25.24
C PHE A 197 -11.73 -6.10 24.75
N SER A 198 -12.34 -7.03 24.01
CA SER A 198 -11.63 -8.17 23.42
C SER A 198 -10.64 -7.69 22.37
N ALA A 199 -11.07 -6.84 21.43
CA ALA A 199 -10.21 -6.32 20.37
C ALA A 199 -9.02 -5.52 20.92
N PHE A 200 -9.25 -4.66 21.91
CA PHE A 200 -8.17 -3.89 22.55
C PHE A 200 -7.22 -4.79 23.35
N ALA A 201 -7.74 -5.77 24.09
CA ALA A 201 -6.88 -6.69 24.82
C ALA A 201 -6.02 -7.52 23.87
N GLU A 202 -6.61 -8.04 22.79
CA GLU A 202 -5.92 -8.83 21.78
C GLU A 202 -4.81 -8.04 21.09
N TYR A 203 -5.14 -6.87 20.54
CA TYR A 203 -4.17 -6.05 19.80
C TYR A 203 -2.98 -5.67 20.70
N PHE A 204 -3.25 -5.08 21.86
CA PHE A 204 -2.20 -4.55 22.74
C PHE A 204 -1.49 -5.63 23.58
N SER A 205 -1.93 -6.90 23.53
CA SER A 205 -1.19 -8.03 24.10
C SER A 205 -0.07 -8.54 23.19
N ASN A 206 -0.18 -8.32 21.87
CA ASN A 206 0.82 -8.78 20.89
C ASN A 206 1.92 -7.74 20.60
N GLY A 207 1.79 -6.54 21.15
CA GLY A 207 2.62 -5.39 20.82
C GLY A 207 1.98 -4.59 19.70
N TYR A 208 2.32 -3.31 19.61
CA TYR A 208 1.86 -2.44 18.54
C TYR A 208 3.03 -1.61 18.03
N ASP A 209 3.01 -1.31 16.74
CA ASP A 209 4.00 -0.44 16.12
C ASP A 209 3.69 1.01 16.47
N GLU A 210 4.60 1.63 17.23
CA GLU A 210 4.45 3.01 17.65
C GLU A 210 4.92 3.94 16.52
N VAL A 211 3.96 4.54 15.80
CA VAL A 211 4.27 5.55 14.78
C VAL A 211 4.61 6.87 15.46
N PHE A 212 5.79 7.40 15.15
CA PHE A 212 6.27 8.70 15.60
C PHE A 212 6.29 9.69 14.44
N ALA A 213 5.18 10.41 14.27
CA ALA A 213 5.08 11.51 13.30
C ALA A 213 5.14 12.85 14.05
N THR A 214 5.97 13.77 13.56
CA THR A 214 6.26 15.05 14.26
C THR A 214 5.32 16.18 13.91
N ASP A 215 4.59 16.05 12.81
CA ASP A 215 3.76 17.08 12.18
C ASP A 215 2.26 16.86 12.41
N ILE A 216 1.87 15.79 13.09
CA ILE A 216 0.47 15.48 13.39
C ILE A 216 0.23 15.37 14.91
N GLY A 217 -1.05 15.30 15.27
CA GLY A 217 -1.48 15.10 16.66
C GLY A 217 -1.10 13.73 17.22
N ASN A 218 -1.35 13.54 18.52
CA ASN A 218 -0.97 12.34 19.25
C ASN A 218 -2.11 11.81 20.13
N TRP A 219 -2.02 10.54 20.50
CA TRP A 219 -2.92 9.90 21.44
C TRP A 219 -2.14 9.25 22.59
N ASN A 220 -2.79 9.15 23.74
CA ASN A 220 -2.30 8.47 24.92
C ASN A 220 -3.41 7.58 25.47
N MET A 221 -3.09 6.33 25.77
CA MET A 221 -4.04 5.35 26.27
C MET A 221 -3.55 4.66 27.53
N GLU A 222 -4.48 4.42 28.45
CA GLU A 222 -4.28 3.63 29.66
C GLU A 222 -5.26 2.45 29.65
N LEU A 223 -4.71 1.22 29.67
CA LEU A 223 -5.47 -0.01 29.86
C LEU A 223 -5.29 -0.50 31.29
N THR A 224 -6.39 -0.68 32.02
CA THR A 224 -6.36 -1.21 33.39
C THR A 224 -6.93 -2.61 33.42
N ASN A 225 -6.17 -3.58 33.93
CA ASN A 225 -6.66 -4.94 34.07
C ASN A 225 -7.49 -5.15 35.37
N THR A 226 -8.09 -6.32 35.52
CA THR A 226 -8.88 -6.70 36.72
C THR A 226 -8.08 -6.72 38.01
N ALA A 227 -6.76 -6.92 37.94
CA ALA A 227 -5.83 -6.82 39.08
C ALA A 227 -5.49 -5.35 39.46
N GLY A 228 -5.96 -4.37 38.68
CA GLY A 228 -5.71 -2.94 38.92
C GLY A 228 -4.36 -2.43 38.39
N LYS A 229 -3.60 -3.25 37.67
CA LYS A 229 -2.36 -2.82 36.99
C LYS A 229 -2.73 -1.99 35.76
N VAL A 230 -2.05 -0.86 35.58
CA VAL A 230 -2.23 0.08 34.47
C VAL A 230 -1.09 -0.09 33.47
N TYR A 231 -1.44 -0.25 32.21
CA TYR A 231 -0.54 -0.33 31.06
C TYR A 231 -0.74 0.94 30.22
N LYS A 232 0.36 1.53 29.75
CA LYS A 232 0.34 2.80 29.03
C LYS A 232 0.83 2.62 27.59
N PHE A 233 0.10 3.25 26.68
CA PHE A 233 0.35 3.22 25.24
C PHE A 233 0.22 4.64 24.70
N SER A 234 0.95 4.94 23.64
CA SER A 234 0.98 6.25 22.99
C SER A 234 1.26 6.12 21.50
N GLY A 235 0.97 7.15 20.73
CA GLY A 235 1.32 7.19 19.32
C GLY A 235 0.82 8.46 18.65
N SER A 236 1.12 8.58 17.36
CA SER A 236 0.61 9.68 16.54
C SER A 236 -0.77 9.35 15.92
N LEU A 237 -1.58 10.37 15.63
CA LEU A 237 -2.95 10.27 15.10
C LEU A 237 -2.97 9.93 13.60
N CYS A 238 -2.28 8.85 13.23
CA CYS A 238 -2.28 8.27 11.89
C CYS A 238 -2.28 6.73 11.94
N SER A 239 -2.65 6.16 13.09
CA SER A 239 -2.56 4.72 13.30
C SER A 239 -3.78 4.01 12.71
N SER A 240 -3.55 2.96 11.91
CA SER A 240 -4.58 1.97 11.56
C SER A 240 -4.33 0.72 12.40
N PHE A 241 -5.15 0.51 13.43
CA PHE A 241 -5.00 -0.64 14.33
C PHE A 241 -6.11 -1.62 14.02
N GLU A 242 -5.78 -2.73 13.40
CA GLU A 242 -6.77 -3.67 12.88
C GLU A 242 -6.78 -4.99 13.65
N VAL A 243 -7.98 -5.47 13.94
CA VAL A 243 -8.25 -6.81 14.49
C VAL A 243 -9.37 -7.42 13.67
N ASP A 244 -9.12 -8.59 13.07
CA ASP A 244 -10.06 -9.28 12.17
C ASP A 244 -10.59 -8.38 11.03
N GLY A 245 -9.72 -7.52 10.47
CA GLY A 245 -10.07 -6.58 9.39
C GLY A 245 -10.94 -5.41 9.83
N ILE A 246 -11.07 -5.15 11.14
CA ILE A 246 -11.80 -4.01 11.69
C ILE A 246 -10.81 -3.08 12.38
N ASP A 247 -10.77 -1.82 11.94
CA ASP A 247 -10.00 -0.78 12.61
C ASP A 247 -10.59 -0.43 14.00
N LEU A 248 -9.72 -0.30 15.01
CA LEU A 248 -10.13 -0.04 16.39
C LEU A 248 -10.77 1.35 16.58
N SER A 249 -10.39 2.36 15.79
CA SER A 249 -11.03 3.68 15.80
C SER A 249 -12.45 3.59 15.27
N ASP A 250 -12.65 2.90 14.14
CA ASP A 250 -13.97 2.68 13.56
C ASP A 250 -14.85 1.81 14.46
N LEU A 251 -14.28 0.76 15.08
CA LEU A 251 -14.98 -0.05 16.08
C LEU A 251 -15.49 0.82 17.24
N LEU A 252 -14.70 1.79 17.73
CA LEU A 252 -15.13 2.72 18.76
C LEU A 252 -16.25 3.64 18.26
N ARG A 253 -16.09 4.28 17.09
CA ARG A 253 -17.11 5.17 16.50
C ARG A 253 -18.45 4.47 16.35
N ASP A 254 -18.44 3.27 15.78
CA ASP A 254 -19.63 2.48 15.51
C ASP A 254 -20.31 1.98 16.77
N SER A 255 -19.53 1.53 17.74
CA SER A 255 -20.06 1.00 19.00
C SER A 255 -20.62 2.10 19.90
N LEU A 256 -19.98 3.27 19.90
CA LEU A 256 -20.38 4.42 20.70
C LEU A 256 -21.42 5.31 20.01
N LYS A 257 -21.63 5.14 18.70
CA LYS A 257 -22.43 6.03 17.84
C LYS A 257 -21.93 7.47 17.88
N MET A 258 -20.60 7.62 17.83
CA MET A 258 -19.91 8.90 17.87
C MET A 258 -18.96 9.00 16.67
N PRO A 259 -19.43 9.43 15.49
CA PRO A 259 -18.63 9.47 14.27
C PRO A 259 -17.44 10.43 14.36
N ASP A 260 -17.56 11.52 15.14
CA ASP A 260 -16.53 12.56 15.25
C ASP A 260 -15.41 12.24 16.26
N LEU A 261 -15.30 10.99 16.71
CA LEU A 261 -14.25 10.59 17.64
C LEU A 261 -12.88 10.58 16.96
N TYR A 262 -11.91 11.24 17.57
CA TYR A 262 -10.52 11.25 17.09
C TYR A 262 -9.83 9.91 17.25
N ALA A 263 -10.14 9.13 18.29
CA ALA A 263 -9.58 7.81 18.55
C ALA A 263 -8.05 7.73 18.27
N PHE A 264 -7.59 6.88 17.34
CA PHE A 264 -6.17 6.68 17.02
C PHE A 264 -5.70 7.34 15.70
N ASP A 265 -6.62 7.86 14.89
CA ASP A 265 -6.40 8.34 13.51
C ASP A 265 -6.85 9.80 13.31
N GLY A 266 -7.29 10.47 14.38
CA GLY A 266 -7.77 11.85 14.35
C GLY A 266 -9.12 12.06 13.65
N ASN A 267 -9.80 10.99 13.23
CA ASN A 267 -10.94 11.04 12.30
C ASN A 267 -10.62 11.68 10.95
N ASN A 268 -9.36 11.57 10.51
CA ASN A 268 -8.90 12.16 9.25
C ASN A 268 -8.72 11.13 8.13
N LYS A 269 -9.10 9.86 8.36
CA LYS A 269 -9.08 8.85 7.29
C LYS A 269 -10.09 9.24 6.21
N PRO A 270 -9.67 9.34 4.94
CA PRO A 270 -10.61 9.63 3.86
C PRO A 270 -11.63 8.50 3.73
N ASP A 271 -12.84 8.81 3.29
CA ASP A 271 -13.88 7.80 3.07
C ASP A 271 -13.61 7.13 1.73
N MET A 272 -12.98 5.96 1.76
CA MET A 272 -12.52 5.28 0.54
C MET A 272 -13.68 4.91 -0.38
N VAL A 273 -13.41 4.92 -1.69
CA VAL A 273 -14.34 4.42 -2.69
C VAL A 273 -14.51 2.91 -2.54
N ASN A 274 -15.77 2.47 -2.40
CA ASN A 274 -16.14 1.06 -2.42
C ASN A 274 -16.57 0.62 -3.83
N ARG A 275 -17.31 1.47 -4.55
CA ARG A 275 -17.83 1.13 -5.88
C ARG A 275 -18.03 2.36 -6.76
N ILE A 276 -17.69 2.23 -8.03
CA ILE A 276 -17.95 3.22 -9.08
C ILE A 276 -18.77 2.57 -10.18
N GLU A 277 -19.89 3.19 -10.55
CA GLU A 277 -20.71 2.80 -11.69
C GLU A 277 -20.74 3.94 -12.71
N VAL A 278 -20.21 3.68 -13.89
CA VAL A 278 -20.27 4.60 -15.03
C VAL A 278 -21.33 4.07 -15.99
N ASN A 279 -22.19 4.97 -16.45
CA ASN A 279 -23.11 4.74 -17.55
C ASN A 279 -22.87 5.79 -18.62
N TYR A 280 -22.57 5.35 -19.83
CA TYR A 280 -22.40 6.15 -21.03
C TYR A 280 -23.58 5.91 -21.97
N HIS A 281 -24.12 6.99 -22.54
CA HIS A 281 -25.23 6.92 -23.47
C HIS A 281 -24.98 7.80 -24.68
N ARG A 282 -24.98 7.20 -25.87
CA ARG A 282 -24.88 7.90 -27.13
C ARG A 282 -26.08 7.62 -28.01
N ILE A 283 -26.73 8.70 -28.47
CA ILE A 283 -27.79 8.64 -29.47
C ILE A 283 -27.31 9.35 -30.73
N THR A 284 -27.28 8.64 -31.85
CA THR A 284 -26.95 9.23 -33.16
C THR A 284 -28.12 9.07 -34.13
N LYS A 285 -28.56 10.16 -34.77
CA LYS A 285 -29.59 10.19 -35.80
C LYS A 285 -28.95 10.12 -37.18
N ILE A 286 -29.12 8.98 -37.85
CA ILE A 286 -28.55 8.72 -39.16
C ILE A 286 -29.63 8.92 -40.21
N LYS A 287 -29.40 9.81 -41.18
CA LYS A 287 -30.30 9.98 -42.33
C LYS A 287 -29.99 8.91 -43.38
N PRO A 288 -30.87 7.92 -43.61
CA PRO A 288 -30.63 6.92 -44.63
C PRO A 288 -30.84 7.50 -46.03
N LYS A 289 -30.23 6.87 -47.05
CA LYS A 289 -30.39 7.27 -48.46
C LYS A 289 -31.83 7.14 -48.96
N VAL A 290 -32.63 6.29 -48.33
CA VAL A 290 -34.05 6.08 -48.60
C VAL A 290 -34.79 6.23 -47.26
N PRO A 291 -35.90 6.99 -47.20
CA PRO A 291 -36.68 7.14 -45.96
C PRO A 291 -37.10 5.79 -45.38
N ILE A 292 -37.07 5.66 -44.05
CA ILE A 292 -37.45 4.42 -43.36
C ILE A 292 -38.97 4.22 -43.45
N SER A 293 -39.72 5.32 -43.37
CA SER A 293 -41.16 5.38 -43.65
C SER A 293 -41.60 6.81 -43.95
N GLU A 294 -42.88 7.03 -44.27
CA GLU A 294 -43.47 8.37 -44.43
C GLU A 294 -43.37 9.25 -43.16
N HIS A 295 -43.12 8.65 -41.99
CA HIS A 295 -43.08 9.33 -40.70
C HIS A 295 -41.73 9.22 -39.97
N ALA A 296 -40.74 8.51 -40.55
CA ALA A 296 -39.41 8.33 -39.97
C ALA A 296 -38.31 8.73 -40.96
N GLU A 297 -37.82 9.96 -40.82
CA GLU A 297 -36.75 10.52 -41.67
C GLU A 297 -35.34 10.04 -41.25
N TYR A 298 -35.14 9.66 -39.97
CA TYR A 298 -33.86 9.25 -39.42
C TYR A 298 -33.95 7.86 -38.78
N ALA A 299 -32.87 7.07 -38.92
CA ALA A 299 -32.61 5.93 -38.07
C ALA A 299 -31.99 6.44 -36.77
N VAL A 300 -32.38 5.87 -35.64
CA VAL A 300 -31.76 6.16 -34.33
C VAL A 300 -30.83 5.01 -33.99
N TRP A 301 -29.55 5.34 -33.84
CA TRP A 301 -28.56 4.45 -33.28
C TRP A 301 -28.42 4.76 -31.79
N ASP A 302 -28.89 3.83 -30.96
CA ASP A 302 -28.89 3.94 -29.51
C ASP A 302 -27.80 3.01 -28.96
N TYR A 303 -26.72 3.59 -28.46
CA TYR A 303 -25.58 2.90 -27.89
C TYR A 303 -25.49 3.22 -26.40
N THR A 304 -25.43 2.19 -25.56
CA THR A 304 -25.17 2.33 -24.13
C THR A 304 -23.96 1.50 -23.74
N GLU A 305 -23.22 2.00 -22.77
CA GLU A 305 -22.05 1.33 -22.23
C GLU A 305 -22.02 1.55 -20.72
N SER A 306 -21.71 0.51 -19.96
CA SER A 306 -21.57 0.61 -18.51
C SER A 306 -20.26 -0.02 -18.04
N LEU A 307 -19.66 0.60 -17.05
CA LEU A 307 -18.48 0.13 -16.35
C LEU A 307 -18.77 0.12 -14.86
N ILE A 308 -18.61 -1.01 -14.20
CA ILE A 308 -18.81 -1.16 -12.76
C ILE A 308 -17.48 -1.64 -12.18
N VAL A 309 -16.88 -0.86 -11.29
CA VAL A 309 -15.69 -1.23 -10.51
C VAL A 309 -16.15 -1.39 -9.07
N ASP A 310 -16.01 -2.59 -8.50
CA ASP A 310 -16.64 -2.94 -7.23
C ASP A 310 -15.68 -3.69 -6.30
N ARG A 311 -15.34 -3.06 -5.18
CA ARG A 311 -14.40 -3.60 -4.17
C ARG A 311 -14.96 -4.86 -3.53
N GLU A 312 -16.25 -4.88 -3.15
CA GLU A 312 -16.87 -6.00 -2.43
C GLU A 312 -16.88 -7.30 -3.25
N SER A 313 -17.21 -7.21 -4.54
CA SER A 313 -17.20 -8.38 -5.43
C SER A 313 -15.83 -8.67 -6.05
N GLU A 314 -14.84 -7.82 -5.78
CA GLU A 314 -13.51 -7.77 -6.38
C GLU A 314 -13.56 -7.89 -7.90
N SER A 315 -14.45 -7.11 -8.51
CA SER A 315 -14.69 -7.24 -9.95
C SER A 315 -14.85 -5.93 -10.70
N ILE A 316 -14.45 -5.99 -11.97
CA ILE A 316 -14.74 -4.97 -12.99
C ILE A 316 -15.68 -5.59 -14.02
N GLU A 317 -16.85 -5.00 -14.20
CA GLU A 317 -17.81 -5.37 -15.23
C GLU A 317 -17.90 -4.29 -16.29
N HIS A 318 -17.69 -4.67 -17.55
CA HIS A 318 -17.81 -3.79 -18.71
C HIS A 318 -18.86 -4.34 -19.66
N ILE A 319 -19.90 -3.56 -19.92
CA ILE A 319 -21.06 -3.97 -20.71
C ILE A 319 -21.28 -2.95 -21.82
N GLN A 320 -21.39 -3.41 -23.06
CA GLN A 320 -21.67 -2.58 -24.23
C GLN A 320 -22.94 -3.08 -24.91
N ASN A 321 -23.90 -2.19 -25.15
CA ASN A 321 -25.11 -2.50 -25.90
C ASN A 321 -25.08 -1.72 -27.22
N ILE A 322 -25.07 -2.46 -28.33
CA ILE A 322 -24.81 -1.93 -29.67
C ILE A 322 -26.09 -2.08 -30.49
N GLY A 323 -27.01 -1.11 -30.35
CA GLY A 323 -28.31 -1.19 -31.00
C GLY A 323 -29.17 -2.35 -30.48
N SER A 324 -30.19 -2.74 -31.26
CA SER A 324 -31.16 -3.75 -30.82
C SER A 324 -30.60 -5.18 -30.93
N GLY A 325 -30.55 -5.88 -29.78
CA GLY A 325 -30.23 -7.32 -29.72
C GLY A 325 -28.75 -7.67 -29.72
N CYS A 326 -27.85 -6.70 -29.68
CA CYS A 326 -26.41 -6.94 -29.52
C CYS A 326 -25.94 -6.39 -28.16
N SER A 327 -25.43 -7.28 -27.31
CA SER A 327 -24.84 -6.95 -26.03
C SER A 327 -23.54 -7.73 -25.85
N VAL A 328 -22.50 -7.04 -25.42
CA VAL A 328 -21.18 -7.61 -25.11
C VAL A 328 -20.90 -7.33 -23.65
N SER A 329 -20.60 -8.35 -22.86
CA SER A 329 -20.26 -8.22 -21.45
C SER A 329 -18.93 -8.89 -21.17
N ARG A 330 -18.10 -8.22 -20.38
CA ARG A 330 -16.81 -8.69 -19.87
C ARG A 330 -16.81 -8.51 -18.35
N LYS A 331 -16.37 -9.53 -17.63
CA LYS A 331 -16.22 -9.49 -16.18
C LYS A 331 -14.83 -9.96 -15.79
N TYR A 332 -14.10 -9.12 -15.09
CA TYR A 332 -12.79 -9.41 -14.51
C TYR A 332 -13.01 -9.59 -13.02
N LYS A 333 -12.60 -10.72 -12.46
CA LYS A 333 -12.61 -10.95 -11.01
C LYS A 333 -11.20 -11.25 -10.56
N VAL A 334 -10.62 -10.36 -9.76
CA VAL A 334 -9.20 -10.41 -9.39
C VAL A 334 -9.08 -10.08 -7.91
N GLU A 335 -8.76 -11.10 -7.13
CA GLU A 335 -8.57 -10.99 -5.68
C GLU A 335 -7.42 -10.04 -5.35
N GLY A 336 -7.67 -9.08 -4.47
CA GLY A 336 -6.78 -7.95 -4.11
C GLY A 336 -6.61 -6.89 -5.22
N GLY A 337 -6.75 -7.25 -6.50
CA GLY A 337 -6.46 -6.35 -7.61
C GLY A 337 -7.41 -5.15 -7.71
N VAL A 338 -8.71 -5.37 -7.51
CA VAL A 338 -9.70 -4.27 -7.53
C VAL A 338 -9.62 -3.43 -6.26
N GLU A 339 -9.22 -4.02 -5.14
CA GLU A 339 -8.95 -3.30 -3.91
C GLU A 339 -7.81 -2.29 -4.10
N SER A 340 -6.68 -2.75 -4.63
CA SER A 340 -5.53 -1.88 -4.96
C SER A 340 -5.88 -0.81 -5.98
N LEU A 341 -6.74 -1.11 -6.96
CA LEU A 341 -7.19 -0.12 -7.95
C LEU A 341 -7.96 1.06 -7.31
N LEU A 342 -8.64 0.81 -6.19
CA LEU A 342 -9.48 1.81 -5.50
C LEU A 342 -8.83 2.38 -4.22
N GLU A 343 -7.65 1.91 -3.83
CA GLU A 343 -7.03 2.14 -2.52
C GLU A 343 -6.75 3.62 -2.23
N ASP A 344 -6.33 4.40 -3.23
CA ASP A 344 -6.01 5.82 -3.08
C ASP A 344 -7.16 6.77 -3.49
N MET A 345 -8.37 6.23 -3.70
CA MET A 345 -9.52 7.00 -4.13
C MET A 345 -10.40 7.40 -2.95
N ASP A 346 -10.34 8.69 -2.58
CA ASP A 346 -11.25 9.29 -1.61
C ASP A 346 -12.61 9.62 -2.27
N ALA A 347 -13.68 9.05 -1.74
CA ALA A 347 -15.03 9.18 -2.28
C ALA A 347 -15.59 10.60 -2.13
N GLU A 348 -15.09 11.40 -1.18
CA GLU A 348 -15.50 12.80 -1.05
C GLU A 348 -14.94 13.62 -2.21
N SER A 349 -13.64 13.53 -2.45
CA SER A 349 -12.94 14.39 -3.43
C SER A 349 -12.95 13.89 -4.88
N ILE A 350 -13.07 12.59 -5.14
CA ILE A 350 -13.04 12.07 -6.52
C ILE A 350 -14.20 12.63 -7.36
N PHE A 351 -13.88 13.17 -8.54
CA PHE A 351 -14.84 13.79 -9.47
C PHE A 351 -15.58 15.01 -8.91
N ASP A 352 -14.97 15.76 -7.98
CA ASP A 352 -15.58 16.96 -7.38
C ASP A 352 -15.68 18.16 -8.34
N HIS A 353 -14.76 18.27 -9.29
CA HIS A 353 -14.67 19.42 -10.16
C HIS A 353 -14.89 19.06 -11.64
N ILE A 354 -15.75 19.85 -12.29
CA ILE A 354 -16.03 19.81 -13.73
C ILE A 354 -15.92 21.25 -14.24
N GLU A 355 -15.00 21.50 -15.19
CA GLU A 355 -14.81 22.83 -15.81
C GLU A 355 -16.12 23.37 -16.40
N GLY A 356 -16.86 22.52 -17.09
CA GLY A 356 -18.11 22.85 -17.75
C GLY A 356 -17.93 23.48 -19.12
N ASN A 357 -18.95 23.29 -19.96
CA ASN A 357 -19.01 23.86 -21.29
C ASN A 357 -19.50 25.34 -21.25
N PRO A 358 -18.96 26.25 -22.08
CA PRO A 358 -19.44 27.62 -22.14
C PRO A 358 -20.86 27.71 -22.75
N GLU A 359 -21.61 28.78 -22.44
CA GLU A 359 -23.02 28.89 -22.88
C GLU A 359 -23.23 28.89 -24.40
N ASN A 360 -22.21 29.26 -25.18
CA ASN A 360 -22.28 29.38 -26.64
C ASN A 360 -21.81 28.13 -27.40
N VAL A 361 -21.81 26.95 -26.78
CA VAL A 361 -21.51 25.68 -27.47
C VAL A 361 -22.53 25.42 -28.58
N VAL A 362 -22.01 25.02 -29.74
CA VAL A 362 -22.83 24.57 -30.87
C VAL A 362 -23.18 23.10 -30.65
N VAL A 363 -24.47 22.83 -30.42
CA VAL A 363 -24.98 21.47 -30.23
C VAL A 363 -25.31 20.84 -31.58
N ASP A 364 -24.83 19.63 -31.84
CA ASP A 364 -25.26 18.83 -32.98
C ASP A 364 -26.67 18.26 -32.72
N PRO A 365 -27.71 18.65 -33.47
CA PRO A 365 -29.06 18.11 -33.26
C PRO A 365 -29.19 16.61 -33.62
N LEU A 366 -28.17 16.04 -34.28
CA LEU A 366 -28.12 14.66 -34.71
C LEU A 366 -27.38 13.74 -33.73
N GLU A 367 -26.71 14.27 -32.72
CA GLU A 367 -25.93 13.46 -31.79
C GLU A 367 -26.04 13.98 -30.35
N THR A 368 -26.28 13.07 -29.41
CA THR A 368 -26.14 13.32 -27.97
C THR A 368 -25.21 12.29 -27.39
N ILE A 369 -24.30 12.73 -26.51
CA ILE A 369 -23.34 11.88 -25.83
C ILE A 369 -23.28 12.32 -24.37
N ASP A 370 -23.85 11.51 -23.50
CA ASP A 370 -24.07 11.83 -22.11
C ASP A 370 -23.50 10.71 -21.22
N TYR A 371 -23.24 11.04 -19.96
CA TYR A 371 -22.81 10.06 -18.98
C TYR A 371 -23.45 10.28 -17.60
N THR A 372 -23.43 9.24 -16.78
CA THR A 372 -23.71 9.28 -15.35
C THR A 372 -22.67 8.44 -14.62
N ILE A 373 -22.06 9.01 -13.59
CA ILE A 373 -21.15 8.29 -12.67
C ILE A 373 -21.82 8.25 -11.30
N LYS A 374 -21.90 7.07 -10.70
CA LYS A 374 -22.31 6.88 -9.31
C LYS A 374 -21.13 6.35 -8.52
N VAL A 375 -20.69 7.10 -7.52
CA VAL A 375 -19.66 6.69 -6.57
C VAL A 375 -20.35 6.32 -5.26
N ILE A 376 -19.97 5.17 -4.70
CA ILE A 376 -20.46 4.66 -3.41
C ILE A 376 -19.24 4.46 -2.52
N SER A 377 -19.24 5.13 -1.37
CA SER A 377 -18.14 5.04 -0.40
C SER A 377 -18.25 3.81 0.50
N GLN A 378 -17.18 3.49 1.24
CA GLN A 378 -17.19 2.43 2.25
C GLN A 378 -18.19 2.71 3.37
N LYS A 379 -18.38 3.98 3.76
CA LYS A 379 -19.41 4.38 4.72
C LYS A 379 -20.83 4.36 4.14
N GLY A 380 -20.99 4.06 2.86
CA GLY A 380 -22.29 3.95 2.17
C GLY A 380 -22.86 5.28 1.67
N ASN A 381 -22.04 6.33 1.62
CA ASN A 381 -22.44 7.60 1.01
C ASN A 381 -22.49 7.44 -0.52
N GLU A 382 -23.46 8.09 -1.16
CA GLU A 382 -23.61 8.06 -2.61
C GLU A 382 -23.40 9.45 -3.22
N LYS A 383 -22.58 9.52 -4.26
CA LYS A 383 -22.34 10.72 -5.07
C LYS A 383 -22.72 10.43 -6.52
N LEU A 384 -23.60 11.26 -7.08
CA LEU A 384 -24.08 11.14 -8.46
C LEU A 384 -23.56 12.32 -9.29
N ILE A 385 -22.82 12.02 -10.35
CA ILE A 385 -22.26 12.98 -11.30
C ILE A 385 -22.89 12.72 -12.67
N GLN A 386 -23.27 13.78 -13.39
CA GLN A 386 -23.86 13.68 -14.72
C GLN A 386 -23.35 14.82 -15.60
N GLY A 387 -23.19 14.56 -16.88
CA GLY A 387 -22.71 15.56 -17.83
C GLY A 387 -22.67 15.06 -19.25
N THR A 388 -22.17 15.90 -20.15
CA THR A 388 -21.88 15.56 -21.54
C THR A 388 -20.51 14.88 -21.63
N TYR A 389 -20.39 13.83 -22.43
CA TYR A 389 -19.14 13.09 -22.57
C TYR A 389 -18.20 13.79 -23.56
N ASP A 390 -17.64 14.91 -23.12
CA ASP A 390 -16.63 15.68 -23.82
C ASP A 390 -15.61 16.23 -22.81
N LYS A 391 -14.50 16.77 -23.33
CA LYS A 391 -13.37 17.19 -22.50
C LYS A 391 -13.74 18.14 -21.36
N LYS A 392 -14.71 19.02 -21.54
CA LYS A 392 -15.11 20.02 -20.52
C LYS A 392 -16.32 19.58 -19.72
N GLY A 393 -17.09 18.61 -20.21
CA GLY A 393 -18.21 18.01 -19.48
C GLY A 393 -17.80 16.89 -18.52
N LEU A 394 -16.57 16.37 -18.63
CA LEU A 394 -16.01 15.34 -17.77
C LEU A 394 -15.34 15.94 -16.51
N PRO A 395 -15.29 15.19 -15.40
CA PRO A 395 -14.49 15.58 -14.24
C PRO A 395 -13.00 15.67 -14.56
N ASP A 396 -12.27 16.52 -13.84
CA ASP A 396 -10.83 16.73 -14.08
C ASP A 396 -10.02 15.42 -13.97
N ASP A 397 -10.34 14.61 -12.97
CA ASP A 397 -9.69 13.35 -12.61
C ASP A 397 -10.17 12.14 -13.45
N TRP A 398 -11.11 12.36 -14.39
CA TRP A 398 -11.69 11.29 -15.21
C TRP A 398 -10.65 10.54 -16.05
N ALA A 399 -9.69 11.26 -16.63
CA ALA A 399 -8.68 10.67 -17.50
C ALA A 399 -7.78 9.70 -16.73
N GLU A 400 -7.31 10.11 -15.56
CA GLU A 400 -6.47 9.30 -14.67
C GLU A 400 -7.21 8.03 -14.21
N PHE A 401 -8.47 8.17 -13.77
CA PHE A 401 -9.30 7.02 -13.41
C PHE A 401 -9.45 6.01 -14.56
N MET A 402 -9.80 6.48 -15.76
CA MET A 402 -10.00 5.62 -16.91
C MET A 402 -8.71 4.98 -17.43
N GLU A 403 -7.58 5.66 -17.31
CA GLU A 403 -6.25 5.10 -17.61
C GLU A 403 -5.94 3.92 -16.69
N SER A 404 -6.12 4.08 -15.38
CA SER A 404 -5.93 2.99 -14.40
C SER A 404 -6.83 1.78 -14.68
N VAL A 405 -8.11 2.00 -14.99
CA VAL A 405 -9.02 0.91 -15.38
C VAL A 405 -8.58 0.25 -16.69
N PHE A 406 -8.18 1.05 -17.68
CA PHE A 406 -7.75 0.55 -18.99
C PHE A 406 -6.49 -0.30 -18.87
N GLU A 407 -5.49 0.15 -18.12
CA GLU A 407 -4.26 -0.61 -17.84
C GLU A 407 -4.58 -1.93 -17.14
N PHE A 408 -5.42 -1.89 -16.10
CA PHE A 408 -5.87 -3.07 -15.37
C PHE A 408 -6.50 -4.11 -16.30
N MET A 409 -7.46 -3.70 -17.14
CA MET A 409 -8.13 -4.61 -18.08
C MET A 409 -7.18 -5.11 -19.17
N SER A 410 -6.29 -4.24 -19.66
CA SER A 410 -5.35 -4.56 -20.75
C SER A 410 -4.28 -5.56 -20.31
N PHE A 411 -3.87 -5.54 -19.04
CA PHE A 411 -2.93 -6.49 -18.48
C PHE A 411 -3.37 -7.95 -18.69
N TYR A 412 -4.67 -8.24 -18.53
CA TYR A 412 -5.22 -9.58 -18.73
C TYR A 412 -5.53 -9.90 -20.21
N GLY A 413 -5.78 -8.86 -21.01
CA GLY A 413 -5.99 -8.96 -22.45
C GLY A 413 -7.12 -9.94 -22.85
N TRP A 414 -6.93 -10.63 -23.97
CA TRP A 414 -7.92 -11.54 -24.57
C TRP A 414 -7.68 -13.03 -24.26
N GLY A 415 -6.67 -13.33 -23.42
CA GLY A 415 -6.25 -14.69 -23.08
C GLY A 415 -5.55 -15.45 -24.21
N GLU A 416 -5.03 -16.64 -23.87
CA GLU A 416 -4.19 -17.44 -24.78
C GLU A 416 -4.97 -18.16 -25.89
N ILE A 417 -6.23 -18.51 -25.65
CA ILE A 417 -7.05 -19.32 -26.60
C ILE A 417 -7.21 -18.60 -27.94
N MET A 418 -7.29 -17.27 -27.92
CA MET A 418 -7.41 -16.44 -29.13
C MET A 418 -6.07 -16.02 -29.69
N ASN A 419 -4.96 -16.33 -29.03
CA ASN A 419 -3.62 -15.92 -29.45
C ASN A 419 -3.01 -16.94 -30.44
N PRO A 420 -2.86 -16.60 -31.73
CA PRO A 420 -2.30 -17.51 -32.73
C PRO A 420 -0.88 -17.97 -32.41
N SER A 421 -0.12 -17.15 -31.69
CA SER A 421 1.23 -17.51 -31.25
C SER A 421 1.22 -18.62 -30.20
N VAL A 422 0.08 -18.94 -29.57
CA VAL A 422 -0.07 -20.04 -28.61
C VAL A 422 -0.66 -21.26 -29.28
N TYR A 423 -1.88 -21.18 -29.83
CA TYR A 423 -2.54 -22.35 -30.43
C TYR A 423 -1.92 -22.78 -31.76
N GLY A 424 -1.19 -21.89 -32.44
CA GLY A 424 -0.40 -22.20 -33.63
C GLY A 424 0.92 -22.91 -33.33
N LYS A 425 1.34 -23.02 -32.05
CA LYS A 425 2.56 -23.75 -31.69
C LYS A 425 2.41 -25.23 -32.00
N VAL A 426 3.26 -25.72 -32.89
CA VAL A 426 3.41 -27.15 -33.15
C VAL A 426 4.15 -27.77 -31.97
N ARG A 427 3.70 -28.94 -31.50
CA ARG A 427 4.48 -29.71 -30.52
C ARG A 427 5.62 -30.42 -31.25
N ARG A 428 6.86 -30.12 -30.85
CA ARG A 428 8.06 -30.75 -31.36
C ARG A 428 8.08 -32.26 -31.00
N CYS A 429 8.37 -33.11 -31.98
CA CYS A 429 8.75 -34.50 -31.74
C CYS A 429 10.25 -34.59 -31.39
N ASP A 430 10.66 -35.63 -30.69
CA ASP A 430 12.08 -35.84 -30.31
C ASP A 430 13.06 -35.81 -31.49
N ASN A 431 12.60 -36.24 -32.66
CA ASN A 431 13.38 -36.26 -33.91
C ASN A 431 13.19 -35.02 -34.80
N ASP A 432 12.38 -34.04 -34.39
CA ASP A 432 12.19 -32.82 -35.17
C ASP A 432 13.38 -31.86 -35.00
N ILE A 433 13.76 -31.24 -36.11
CA ILE A 433 14.80 -30.23 -36.20
C ILE A 433 14.18 -28.84 -36.05
N ILE A 434 14.80 -27.98 -35.25
CA ILE A 434 14.32 -26.64 -34.96
C ILE A 434 14.88 -25.69 -36.02
N TYR A 435 13.99 -25.07 -36.79
CA TYR A 435 14.35 -24.01 -37.74
C TYR A 435 13.80 -22.68 -37.25
N CYS A 436 14.69 -21.70 -37.10
CA CYS A 436 14.35 -20.32 -36.77
C CYS A 436 14.57 -19.45 -38.00
N SER A 437 13.56 -18.70 -38.41
CA SER A 437 13.71 -17.63 -39.39
C SER A 437 14.08 -16.36 -38.63
N VAL A 438 15.17 -15.71 -39.04
CA VAL A 438 15.71 -14.51 -38.40
C VAL A 438 15.77 -13.33 -39.37
N GLU A 439 15.57 -12.13 -38.85
CA GLU A 439 15.71 -10.87 -39.59
C GLU A 439 16.85 -10.02 -39.02
N PHE A 440 17.58 -9.35 -39.91
CA PHE A 440 18.64 -8.41 -39.56
C PHE A 440 18.04 -7.00 -39.52
N GLU A 441 18.56 -6.11 -38.67
CA GLU A 441 18.00 -4.76 -38.43
C GLU A 441 17.69 -3.96 -39.72
N ASP A 442 18.47 -4.13 -40.79
CA ASP A 442 18.29 -3.40 -42.06
C ASP A 442 17.53 -4.19 -43.16
N GLY A 443 17.01 -5.38 -42.86
CA GLY A 443 16.59 -6.34 -43.89
C GLY A 443 15.10 -6.63 -43.95
N CYS A 444 14.45 -6.39 -45.11
CA CYS A 444 13.10 -6.89 -45.42
C CYS A 444 13.04 -8.41 -45.77
N LYS A 445 14.10 -9.18 -45.46
CA LYS A 445 14.21 -10.60 -45.81
C LYS A 445 14.67 -11.39 -44.60
N SER A 446 13.95 -12.48 -44.33
CA SER A 446 14.32 -13.43 -43.28
C SER A 446 15.12 -14.61 -43.82
N TYR A 447 15.95 -15.20 -42.96
CA TYR A 447 16.84 -16.32 -43.27
C TYR A 447 16.68 -17.43 -42.24
N TYR A 448 16.66 -18.68 -42.68
CA TYR A 448 16.57 -19.82 -41.79
C TYR A 448 17.93 -20.22 -41.20
N TYR A 449 17.94 -20.48 -39.89
CA TYR A 449 19.02 -21.10 -39.14
C TYR A 449 18.49 -22.30 -38.35
N ILE A 450 19.36 -23.27 -38.09
CA ILE A 450 19.04 -24.39 -37.20
C ILE A 450 19.35 -23.98 -35.76
N SER A 451 18.48 -24.35 -34.82
CA SER A 451 18.74 -24.20 -33.39
C SER A 451 18.88 -25.57 -32.73
N ASP A 452 19.82 -25.69 -31.81
CA ASP A 452 19.89 -26.82 -30.87
C ASP A 452 19.25 -26.46 -29.51
N ASP A 453 18.85 -25.19 -29.34
CA ASP A 453 18.21 -24.65 -28.16
C ASP A 453 16.72 -24.38 -28.44
N ASP A 454 15.87 -25.17 -27.80
CA ASP A 454 14.41 -25.08 -27.92
C ASP A 454 13.81 -23.99 -27.03
N SER A 455 14.60 -23.37 -26.15
CA SER A 455 14.14 -22.25 -25.34
C SER A 455 13.97 -20.96 -26.14
N ILE A 456 14.66 -20.82 -27.28
CA ILE A 456 14.52 -19.68 -28.20
C ILE A 456 13.07 -19.55 -28.68
N GLN A 457 12.49 -18.36 -28.55
CA GLN A 457 11.14 -17.99 -28.98
C GLN A 457 11.19 -16.89 -30.05
N VAL A 458 10.05 -16.68 -30.73
CA VAL A 458 9.86 -15.52 -31.60
C VAL A 458 9.93 -14.23 -30.77
N GLY A 459 10.64 -13.22 -31.27
CA GLY A 459 10.97 -11.97 -30.58
C GLY A 459 12.29 -12.00 -29.80
N ASP A 460 12.92 -13.18 -29.63
CA ASP A 460 14.25 -13.26 -29.03
C ASP A 460 15.33 -12.75 -29.99
N PHE A 461 16.32 -12.05 -29.44
CA PHE A 461 17.56 -11.76 -30.15
C PHE A 461 18.57 -12.90 -29.96
N VAL A 462 19.23 -13.29 -31.05
CA VAL A 462 20.19 -14.40 -31.08
C VAL A 462 21.44 -14.00 -31.85
N ILE A 463 22.56 -14.66 -31.55
CA ILE A 463 23.81 -14.49 -32.28
C ILE A 463 23.92 -15.58 -33.35
N VAL A 464 24.11 -15.16 -34.60
CA VAL A 464 24.25 -16.06 -35.75
C VAL A 464 25.51 -15.77 -36.55
N PRO A 465 26.09 -16.79 -37.23
CA PRO A 465 27.21 -16.59 -38.14
C PRO A 465 26.72 -16.06 -39.50
N ALA A 466 27.03 -14.80 -39.81
CA ALA A 466 26.67 -14.15 -41.07
C ALA A 466 27.84 -14.13 -42.08
N GLY A 467 27.52 -13.94 -43.37
CA GLY A 467 28.53 -13.83 -44.43
C GLY A 467 29.30 -15.13 -44.75
N LYS A 468 30.31 -15.03 -45.61
CA LYS A 468 31.22 -16.15 -45.96
C LYS A 468 32.33 -16.35 -44.94
N ASP A 469 32.64 -15.30 -44.21
CA ASP A 469 33.63 -15.19 -43.15
C ASP A 469 33.08 -15.65 -41.78
N ASN A 470 31.78 -15.91 -41.67
CA ASN A 470 31.12 -16.32 -40.42
C ASN A 470 31.32 -15.32 -39.28
N HIS A 471 31.29 -14.02 -39.57
CA HIS A 471 31.27 -13.01 -38.51
C HIS A 471 29.96 -13.14 -37.70
N GLU A 472 30.03 -12.87 -36.41
CA GLU A 472 28.87 -12.90 -35.53
C GLU A 472 27.99 -11.67 -35.77
N ALA A 473 26.68 -11.89 -35.80
CA ALA A 473 25.68 -10.84 -35.93
C ALA A 473 24.50 -11.10 -34.99
N VAL A 474 24.00 -10.02 -34.38
CA VAL A 474 22.76 -10.05 -33.59
C VAL A 474 21.58 -9.92 -34.54
N VAL A 475 20.61 -10.82 -34.40
CA VAL A 475 19.41 -10.88 -35.24
C VAL A 475 18.19 -11.22 -34.41
N GLU A 476 17.01 -10.77 -34.84
CA GLU A 476 15.74 -11.07 -34.19
C GLU A 476 15.12 -12.34 -34.80
N VAL A 477 14.63 -13.25 -33.96
CA VAL A 477 13.88 -14.43 -34.40
C VAL A 477 12.44 -14.03 -34.72
N VAL A 478 12.06 -14.07 -35.99
CA VAL A 478 10.71 -13.70 -36.44
C VAL A 478 9.78 -14.90 -36.62
N LYS A 479 10.33 -16.12 -36.72
CA LYS A 479 9.56 -17.36 -36.84
C LYS A 479 10.32 -18.55 -36.27
N LYS A 480 9.62 -19.49 -35.64
CA LYS A 480 10.16 -20.77 -35.19
C LYS A 480 9.25 -21.91 -35.61
N GLU A 481 9.84 -22.94 -36.21
CA GLU A 481 9.12 -24.11 -36.71
C GLU A 481 9.91 -25.40 -36.44
N TYR A 482 9.17 -26.52 -36.40
CA TYR A 482 9.72 -27.86 -36.22
C TYR A 482 9.48 -28.66 -37.49
N PHE A 483 10.53 -29.32 -37.98
CA PHE A 483 10.47 -30.13 -39.20
C PHE A 483 11.09 -31.50 -38.96
N ALA A 484 10.43 -32.55 -39.44
CA ALA A 484 11.09 -33.84 -39.64
C ALA A 484 12.23 -33.68 -40.67
N GLU A 485 13.27 -34.52 -40.57
CA GLU A 485 14.48 -34.45 -41.41
C GLU A 485 14.16 -34.42 -42.92
N GLU A 486 13.15 -35.18 -43.36
CA GLU A 486 12.72 -35.23 -44.76
C GLU A 486 11.96 -33.99 -45.25
N ASN A 487 11.51 -33.12 -44.34
CA ASN A 487 10.63 -31.97 -44.62
C ASN A 487 11.28 -30.62 -44.34
N VAL A 488 12.58 -30.57 -44.03
CA VAL A 488 13.28 -29.32 -43.72
C VAL A 488 13.19 -28.30 -44.87
N PRO A 489 13.02 -26.99 -44.56
CA PRO A 489 12.85 -25.96 -45.59
C PRO A 489 14.14 -25.69 -46.38
N LEU A 490 15.30 -26.00 -45.78
CA LEU A 490 16.62 -25.93 -46.41
C LEU A 490 17.45 -27.15 -45.97
N PRO A 491 18.31 -27.70 -46.84
CA PRO A 491 19.18 -28.81 -46.46
C PRO A 491 20.04 -28.48 -45.23
N MET A 492 20.11 -29.41 -44.27
CA MET A 492 20.81 -29.18 -43.00
C MET A 492 22.31 -28.90 -43.21
N ASP A 493 22.94 -29.56 -44.18
CA ASP A 493 24.36 -29.38 -44.53
C ASP A 493 24.68 -27.97 -45.07
N LYS A 494 23.65 -27.23 -45.49
CA LYS A 494 23.76 -25.88 -46.05
C LYS A 494 23.20 -24.80 -45.13
N THR A 495 22.55 -25.19 -44.04
CA THR A 495 21.91 -24.28 -43.09
C THR A 495 22.85 -24.09 -41.91
N LYS A 496 23.12 -22.83 -41.56
CA LYS A 496 23.99 -22.53 -40.42
C LYS A 496 23.21 -22.68 -39.10
N HIS A 497 23.93 -22.89 -38.01
CA HIS A 497 23.35 -22.98 -36.67
C HIS A 497 23.37 -21.63 -35.96
N ILE A 498 22.35 -21.38 -35.14
CA ILE A 498 22.37 -20.31 -34.14
C ILE A 498 23.47 -20.64 -33.13
N ILE A 499 24.30 -19.65 -32.77
CA ILE A 499 25.39 -19.85 -31.80
C ILE A 499 24.82 -19.88 -30.38
N ARG A 500 24.02 -18.87 -30.02
CA ARG A 500 23.32 -18.77 -28.73
C ARG A 500 22.28 -17.65 -28.74
N LYS A 501 21.39 -17.65 -27.74
CA LYS A 501 20.54 -16.51 -27.40
C LYS A 501 21.38 -15.35 -26.81
N CYS A 502 20.99 -14.12 -27.12
CA CYS A 502 21.60 -12.93 -26.53
C CYS A 502 21.29 -12.83 -25.03
N THR A 503 22.20 -12.19 -24.32
CA THR A 503 22.10 -11.81 -22.90
C THR A 503 22.18 -10.29 -22.80
N ASP A 504 21.82 -9.71 -21.65
CA ASP A 504 21.84 -8.25 -21.46
C ASP A 504 23.21 -7.62 -21.80
N ALA A 505 24.30 -8.35 -21.54
CA ALA A 505 25.66 -7.92 -21.85
C ALA A 505 25.97 -7.81 -23.36
N ASP A 506 25.16 -8.39 -24.24
CA ASP A 506 25.33 -8.32 -25.69
C ASP A 506 24.71 -7.05 -26.30
N PHE A 507 23.84 -6.37 -25.55
CA PHE A 507 23.29 -5.07 -25.92
C PHE A 507 24.14 -3.91 -25.38
N ASP A 508 25.00 -4.18 -24.39
CA ASP A 508 25.99 -3.26 -23.83
C ASP A 508 27.37 -3.43 -24.50
N LEU A 509 27.49 -3.10 -25.80
CA LEU A 509 28.80 -2.90 -26.43
C LEU A 509 29.19 -1.41 -26.41
N PRO A 510 30.44 -1.07 -26.04
CA PRO A 510 30.88 0.31 -25.92
C PRO A 510 30.87 1.02 -27.27
N ASP A 511 30.26 2.20 -27.29
CA ASP A 511 30.36 3.16 -28.39
C ASP A 511 31.84 3.44 -28.74
N ASP A 512 32.09 3.46 -30.05
CA ASP A 512 33.23 4.03 -30.76
C ASP A 512 34.63 3.40 -30.57
N LYS A 513 35.15 2.88 -31.68
CA LYS A 513 36.56 3.14 -32.05
C LYS A 513 36.58 4.22 -33.13
N PRO A 514 37.24 5.37 -32.89
CA PRO A 514 37.34 6.42 -33.87
C PRO A 514 38.29 6.01 -35.00
N VAL A 515 37.92 6.35 -36.25
CA VAL A 515 38.84 6.47 -37.38
C VAL A 515 39.23 7.92 -37.56
#